data_AF-A0A9P8MQA3-F1
#
_entry.id   AF-A0A9P8MQA3-F1
#
_cell.length_a   1.000
_cell.length_b   1.000
_cell.length_c   1.000
_cell.angle_alpha   90.00
_cell.angle_beta   90.00
_cell.angle_gamma   90.00
#
_symmetry.space_group_name_H-M   'P 1'
#
loop_
_entity.id
_entity.type
_entity.pdbx_description
1 polymer ?
#
loop_
_entity_poly.entity_id
_entity_poly.type
_entity_poly.pdbx_seq_one_letter_code
_entity_poly.pdbx_strand_id
1 'polypeptide(L)'
;MRIPCKGTVKFPEEKVNYEVATMRYVAAKTTIPVLEIYHYGTATENPTGLDNNINEQTLMFLYRQMANIILRLSTLSFPRIGSLVQDKRGLISVSGRPLIQNMSSLVEFAGVPPTLLPSQQYLTSTQWYSAMADMHLSQVTFQRNDAIEDEDDARDKFVARQLFRRLASRGRLATGFEPENGGDNETTFRLYSEDLRPSNVLIDKDLRVVGVIDWEFTYVAPAEFSFDPPWWLLLKSPEYWPGGYVPWMEAYEPRLNTFLGVLEQEEDKMRNAKGILPDQWSIQQWLG
;
A
#
# COMPACT_ATOMS: atom_id res chain seq x y z
N MET A 1 9.77 -15.38 -4.26
CA MET A 1 8.40 -15.91 -4.42
C MET A 1 7.53 -14.75 -4.87
N ARG A 2 6.97 -14.80 -6.09
CA ARG A 2 6.00 -13.79 -6.54
C ARG A 2 4.61 -14.31 -6.20
N ILE A 3 3.93 -13.66 -5.27
CA ILE A 3 2.55 -14.04 -4.90
C ILE A 3 1.58 -13.26 -5.79
N PRO A 4 0.75 -13.91 -6.62
CA PRO A 4 -0.28 -13.18 -7.36
C PRO A 4 -1.39 -12.70 -6.41
N CYS A 5 -1.74 -11.40 -6.43
CA CYS A 5 -3.05 -11.00 -5.91
C CYS A 5 -4.10 -11.15 -7.00
N LYS A 6 -5.20 -11.82 -6.64
CA LYS A 6 -6.48 -11.67 -7.32
C LYS A 6 -6.97 -10.25 -7.05
N GLY A 7 -7.13 -9.46 -8.11
CA GLY A 7 -7.82 -8.18 -8.01
C GLY A 7 -7.74 -7.25 -9.22
N THR A 8 -6.78 -7.45 -10.13
CA THR A 8 -6.62 -6.54 -11.30
C THR A 8 -6.43 -7.28 -12.62
N VAL A 9 -6.31 -8.61 -12.57
CA VAL A 9 -5.96 -9.45 -13.73
C VAL A 9 -7.07 -10.45 -13.98
N LYS A 10 -7.64 -10.41 -15.19
CA LYS A 10 -8.49 -11.51 -15.70
C LYS A 10 -7.57 -12.73 -15.91
N PHE A 11 -7.86 -13.87 -15.28
CA PHE A 11 -7.05 -15.11 -15.30
C PHE A 11 -5.70 -15.07 -14.52
N PRO A 12 -5.73 -14.79 -13.21
CA PRO A 12 -4.51 -14.66 -12.40
C PRO A 12 -3.72 -15.98 -12.30
N GLU A 13 -4.42 -17.13 -12.32
CA GLU A 13 -3.80 -18.47 -12.22
C GLU A 13 -3.05 -18.82 -13.50
N GLU A 14 -3.68 -18.63 -14.66
CA GLU A 14 -3.03 -18.80 -15.96
C GLU A 14 -1.83 -17.87 -16.11
N LYS A 15 -1.97 -16.60 -15.71
CA LYS A 15 -0.87 -15.62 -15.76
C LYS A 15 0.35 -16.11 -14.99
N VAL A 16 0.17 -16.62 -13.77
CA VAL A 16 1.29 -17.12 -12.94
C VAL A 16 1.91 -18.35 -13.55
N ASN A 17 1.10 -19.30 -14.01
CA ASN A 17 1.60 -20.52 -14.65
C ASN A 17 2.41 -20.19 -15.92
N TYR A 18 1.92 -19.26 -16.74
CA TYR A 18 2.60 -18.83 -17.96
C TYR A 18 3.85 -18.02 -17.66
N GLU A 19 3.83 -17.16 -16.64
CA GLU A 19 5.02 -16.43 -16.21
C GLU A 19 6.13 -17.38 -15.76
N VAL A 20 5.82 -18.35 -14.90
CA VAL A 20 6.77 -19.36 -14.43
C VAL A 20 7.32 -20.20 -15.59
N ALA A 21 6.45 -20.65 -16.50
CA ALA A 21 6.86 -21.40 -17.67
C ALA A 21 7.79 -20.56 -18.58
N THR A 22 7.46 -19.28 -18.78
CA THR A 22 8.26 -18.34 -19.58
C THR A 22 9.63 -18.11 -18.95
N MET A 23 9.68 -17.85 -17.65
CA MET A 23 10.93 -17.65 -16.92
C MET A 23 11.85 -18.87 -17.05
N ARG A 24 11.32 -20.08 -16.86
CA ARG A 24 12.08 -21.34 -17.03
C ARG A 24 12.56 -21.50 -18.48
N TYR A 25 11.72 -21.20 -19.46
CA TYR A 25 12.09 -21.29 -20.86
C TYR A 25 13.21 -20.30 -21.24
N VAL A 26 13.11 -19.04 -20.83
CA VAL A 26 14.12 -18.00 -21.08
C VAL A 26 15.45 -18.36 -20.43
N ALA A 27 15.43 -18.82 -19.17
CA ALA A 27 16.63 -19.27 -18.46
C ALA A 27 17.31 -20.46 -19.17
N ALA A 28 16.53 -21.38 -19.75
CA ALA A 28 17.06 -22.55 -20.44
C ALA A 28 17.56 -22.27 -21.87
N LYS A 29 17.12 -21.18 -22.51
CA LYS A 29 17.37 -20.89 -23.93
C LYS A 29 18.25 -19.68 -24.19
N THR A 30 18.54 -18.89 -23.16
CA THR A 30 19.28 -17.63 -23.30
C THR A 30 20.26 -17.45 -22.14
N THR A 31 21.13 -16.46 -22.24
CA THR A 31 21.99 -16.01 -21.14
C THR A 31 21.38 -14.86 -20.34
N ILE A 32 20.10 -14.52 -20.59
CA ILE A 32 19.41 -13.47 -19.85
C ILE A 32 19.25 -13.94 -18.40
N PRO A 33 19.71 -13.17 -17.40
CA PRO A 33 19.53 -13.55 -16.00
C PRO A 33 18.04 -13.50 -15.64
N VAL A 34 17.51 -14.63 -15.20
CA VAL A 34 16.14 -14.77 -14.68
C VAL A 34 16.24 -15.27 -13.24
N LEU A 35 15.38 -14.74 -12.36
CA LEU A 35 15.33 -15.18 -10.96
C LEU A 35 14.98 -16.66 -10.87
N GLU A 36 15.67 -17.37 -9.97
CA GLU A 36 15.38 -18.77 -9.70
C GLU A 36 14.00 -18.91 -9.02
N ILE A 37 13.17 -19.80 -9.55
CA ILE A 37 11.83 -20.05 -9.02
C ILE A 37 11.91 -21.22 -8.05
N TYR A 38 12.00 -20.91 -6.77
CA TYR A 38 11.98 -21.93 -5.72
C TYR A 38 10.57 -22.52 -5.53
N HIS A 39 9.56 -21.65 -5.41
CA HIS A 39 8.18 -22.04 -5.14
C HIS A 39 7.21 -21.10 -5.87
N TYR A 40 6.13 -21.66 -6.40
CA TYR A 40 4.97 -20.94 -6.93
C TYR A 40 3.72 -21.78 -6.66
N GLY A 41 2.55 -21.15 -6.61
CA GLY A 41 1.28 -21.81 -6.39
C GLY A 41 0.12 -20.99 -6.94
N THR A 42 -0.99 -21.66 -7.19
CA THR A 42 -2.22 -21.07 -7.73
C THR A 42 -3.19 -20.70 -6.60
N ALA A 43 -4.10 -19.77 -6.87
CA ALA A 43 -5.17 -19.45 -5.93
C ALA A 43 -6.16 -20.62 -5.72
N THR A 44 -6.20 -21.61 -6.62
CA THR A 44 -6.97 -22.85 -6.44
C THR A 44 -6.31 -23.78 -5.42
N GLU A 45 -4.98 -23.84 -5.39
CA GLU A 45 -4.21 -24.55 -4.36
C GLU A 45 -4.19 -23.80 -3.03
N ASN A 46 -4.45 -22.48 -3.04
CA ASN A 46 -4.44 -21.60 -1.89
C ASN A 46 -5.54 -20.52 -1.98
N PRO A 47 -6.81 -20.87 -1.66
CA PRO A 47 -7.98 -19.99 -1.86
C PRO A 47 -7.96 -18.71 -1.01
N THR A 48 -7.22 -18.74 0.10
CA THR A 48 -6.97 -17.64 1.02
C THR A 48 -5.75 -16.82 0.65
N GLY A 49 -4.97 -17.19 -0.38
CA GLY A 49 -3.74 -16.50 -0.79
C GLY A 49 -2.56 -16.75 0.15
N LEU A 50 -2.80 -16.80 1.47
CA LEU A 50 -1.87 -17.28 2.49
C LEU A 50 -2.14 -18.76 2.77
N ASP A 51 -1.09 -19.59 2.68
CA ASP A 51 -1.22 -21.03 2.95
C ASP A 51 -1.71 -21.22 4.39
N ASN A 52 -2.90 -21.81 4.56
CA ASN A 52 -3.50 -22.02 5.88
C ASN A 52 -2.66 -22.93 6.78
N ASN A 53 -1.74 -23.71 6.20
CA ASN A 53 -0.80 -24.56 6.91
C ASN A 53 0.59 -23.95 7.05
N ILE A 54 0.78 -22.68 6.68
CA ILE A 54 2.07 -22.02 6.88
C ILE A 54 2.44 -22.11 8.35
N ASN A 55 3.65 -22.62 8.61
CA ASN A 55 4.17 -22.67 9.96
C ASN A 55 4.23 -21.24 10.54
N GLU A 56 3.67 -21.05 11.73
CA GLU A 56 3.58 -19.73 12.36
C GLU A 56 4.97 -19.06 12.51
N GLN A 57 6.03 -19.83 12.76
CA GLN A 57 7.40 -19.30 12.84
C GLN A 57 7.88 -18.80 11.48
N THR A 58 7.55 -19.50 10.39
CA THR A 58 7.83 -19.06 9.02
C THR A 58 7.04 -17.80 8.68
N LEU A 59 5.77 -17.73 9.06
CA LEU A 59 4.94 -16.53 8.85
C LEU A 59 5.53 -15.33 9.59
N MET A 60 5.81 -15.48 10.89
CA MET A 60 6.45 -14.43 11.70
C MET A 60 7.80 -14.00 11.11
N PHE A 61 8.59 -14.95 10.57
CA PHE A 61 9.86 -14.64 9.93
C PHE A 61 9.67 -13.79 8.66
N LEU A 62 8.70 -14.10 7.81
CA LEU A 62 8.39 -13.30 6.62
C LEU A 62 7.81 -11.93 6.98
N TYR A 63 6.87 -11.88 7.93
CA TYR A 63 6.31 -10.64 8.45
C TYR A 63 7.36 -9.73 9.06
N ARG A 64 8.36 -10.29 9.74
CA ARG A 64 9.48 -9.52 10.29
C ARG A 64 10.26 -8.76 9.23
N GLN A 65 10.47 -9.38 8.08
CA GLN A 65 11.19 -8.74 6.99
C GLN A 65 10.36 -7.63 6.34
N MET A 66 9.04 -7.84 6.18
CA MET A 66 8.12 -6.80 5.71
C MET A 66 8.03 -5.62 6.70
N ALA A 67 7.91 -5.92 7.99
CA ALA A 67 7.94 -4.93 9.07
C ALA A 67 9.24 -4.10 9.01
N ASN A 68 10.39 -4.75 8.81
CA ASN A 68 11.65 -4.04 8.65
C ASN A 68 11.63 -3.10 7.43
N ILE A 69 11.11 -3.53 6.28
CA ILE A 69 10.97 -2.67 5.09
C ILE A 69 10.11 -1.45 5.41
N ILE A 70 8.93 -1.65 6.00
CA ILE A 70 7.99 -0.56 6.36
C ILE A 70 8.64 0.42 7.34
N LEU A 71 9.28 -0.08 8.41
CA LEU A 71 9.98 0.75 9.39
C LEU A 71 11.15 1.54 8.76
N ARG A 72 11.87 0.96 7.79
CA ARG A 72 12.94 1.67 7.09
C ARG A 72 12.40 2.78 6.21
N LEU A 73 11.31 2.52 5.48
CA LEU A 73 10.64 3.53 4.67
C LEU A 73 10.08 4.67 5.52
N SER A 74 9.50 4.35 6.69
CA SER A 74 8.96 5.37 7.60
C SER A 74 10.03 6.31 8.14
N THR A 75 11.30 5.89 8.19
CA THR A 75 12.39 6.82 8.58
C THR A 75 12.70 7.90 7.56
N LEU A 76 12.26 7.76 6.31
CA LEU A 76 12.45 8.76 5.27
C LEU A 76 11.43 9.89 5.49
N SER A 77 11.92 11.09 5.80
CA SER A 77 11.11 12.29 6.01
C SER A 77 11.26 13.28 4.86
N PHE A 78 10.15 13.93 4.53
CA PHE A 78 10.07 14.88 3.42
C PHE A 78 9.26 16.11 3.81
N PRO A 79 9.54 17.28 3.21
CA PRO A 79 8.90 18.54 3.58
C PRO A 79 7.56 18.81 2.87
N ARG A 80 7.15 17.95 1.92
CA ARG A 80 5.91 18.10 1.14
C ARG A 80 5.44 16.78 0.55
N ILE A 81 4.16 16.70 0.23
CA ILE A 81 3.53 15.57 -0.47
C ILE A 81 3.77 15.73 -1.98
N GLY A 82 4.22 14.66 -2.63
CA GLY A 82 4.60 14.66 -4.05
C GLY A 82 5.36 13.40 -4.44
N SER A 83 5.73 13.27 -5.71
CA SER A 83 6.58 12.17 -6.17
C SER A 83 8.06 12.58 -6.25
N LEU A 84 8.94 11.63 -5.98
CA LEU A 84 10.39 11.79 -6.15
C LEU A 84 10.72 11.87 -7.64
N VAL A 85 11.52 12.86 -8.00
CA VAL A 85 12.02 13.04 -9.37
C VAL A 85 13.51 13.28 -9.28
N GLN A 86 14.24 12.66 -10.21
CA GLN A 86 15.66 12.90 -10.41
C GLN A 86 15.86 14.00 -11.44
N ASP A 87 16.61 15.03 -11.08
CA ASP A 87 16.96 16.10 -12.02
C ASP A 87 18.10 15.69 -12.97
N LYS A 88 18.44 16.56 -13.93
CA LYS A 88 19.52 16.32 -14.91
C LYS A 88 20.91 16.17 -14.27
N ARG A 89 21.09 16.56 -13.01
CA ARG A 89 22.34 16.43 -12.25
C ARG A 89 22.36 15.19 -11.37
N GLY A 90 21.28 14.39 -11.37
CA GLY A 90 21.14 13.19 -10.58
C GLY A 90 20.58 13.43 -9.17
N LEU A 91 20.23 14.67 -8.81
CA LEU A 91 19.68 14.99 -7.49
C LEU A 91 18.22 14.56 -7.40
N ILE A 92 17.89 13.79 -6.35
CA ILE A 92 16.53 13.32 -6.08
C ILE A 92 15.85 14.31 -5.14
N SER A 93 14.66 14.76 -5.52
CA SER A 93 13.83 15.65 -4.70
C SER A 93 12.35 15.42 -4.93
N VAL A 94 11.52 15.81 -3.97
CA VAL A 94 10.06 15.82 -4.15
C VAL A 94 9.71 17.01 -5.03
N SER A 95 9.61 16.79 -6.35
CA SER A 95 9.27 17.84 -7.34
C SER A 95 8.14 17.43 -8.30
N GLY A 96 7.73 16.16 -8.30
CA GLY A 96 6.55 15.70 -9.04
C GLY A 96 5.26 15.85 -8.22
N ARG A 97 4.12 15.93 -8.91
CA ARG A 97 2.80 15.69 -8.29
C ARG A 97 2.71 14.26 -7.76
N PRO A 98 1.93 13.99 -6.70
CA PRO A 98 1.60 12.62 -6.35
C PRO A 98 0.97 11.89 -7.53
N LEU A 99 1.46 10.69 -7.83
CA LEU A 99 0.86 9.78 -8.81
C LEU A 99 0.37 8.54 -8.08
N ILE A 100 -0.94 8.51 -7.83
CA ILE A 100 -1.64 7.42 -7.13
C ILE A 100 -2.41 6.54 -8.11
N GLN A 101 -2.64 5.29 -7.75
CA GLN A 101 -3.37 4.31 -8.54
C GLN A 101 -4.78 4.81 -8.90
N ASN A 102 -5.45 5.50 -7.97
CA ASN A 102 -6.78 6.07 -8.21
C ASN A 102 -6.78 7.06 -9.40
N MET A 103 -5.71 7.81 -9.63
CA MET A 103 -5.63 8.72 -10.79
C MET A 103 -5.65 7.95 -12.11
N SER A 104 -4.96 6.81 -12.20
CA SER A 104 -5.03 5.94 -13.38
C SER A 104 -6.43 5.36 -13.54
N SER A 105 -7.03 4.85 -12.47
CA SER A 105 -8.39 4.30 -12.49
C SER A 105 -9.45 5.32 -12.93
N LEU A 106 -9.32 6.58 -12.52
CA LEU A 106 -10.23 7.65 -12.94
C LEU A 106 -10.17 7.89 -14.45
N VAL A 107 -8.99 7.84 -15.05
CA VAL A 107 -8.83 8.03 -16.50
C VAL A 107 -9.32 6.80 -17.26
N GLU A 108 -8.90 5.61 -16.84
CA GLU A 108 -9.15 4.36 -17.56
C GLU A 108 -10.60 3.89 -17.45
N PHE A 109 -11.17 3.93 -16.25
CA PHE A 109 -12.48 3.33 -15.97
C PHE A 109 -13.60 4.35 -15.77
N ALA A 110 -13.29 5.53 -15.22
CA ALA A 110 -14.29 6.58 -15.05
C ALA A 110 -14.37 7.57 -16.22
N GLY A 111 -13.40 7.57 -17.15
CA GLY A 111 -13.37 8.50 -18.28
C GLY A 111 -13.15 9.97 -17.88
N VAL A 112 -12.52 10.20 -16.72
CA VAL A 112 -12.13 11.54 -16.27
C VAL A 112 -11.01 12.07 -17.18
N PRO A 113 -11.16 13.26 -17.80
CA PRO A 113 -10.07 13.86 -18.57
C PRO A 113 -8.83 14.08 -17.71
N PRO A 114 -7.62 13.69 -18.15
CA PRO A 114 -6.39 13.86 -17.38
C PRO A 114 -6.11 15.31 -16.94
N THR A 115 -6.64 16.30 -17.69
CA THR A 115 -6.54 17.73 -17.38
C THR A 115 -7.32 18.15 -16.14
N LEU A 116 -8.26 17.34 -15.66
CA LEU A 116 -8.99 17.58 -14.41
C LEU A 116 -8.33 16.95 -13.20
N LEU A 117 -7.31 16.11 -13.41
CA LEU A 117 -6.58 15.52 -12.29
C LEU A 117 -5.65 16.56 -11.64
N PRO A 118 -5.47 16.48 -10.31
CA PRO A 118 -4.54 17.38 -9.63
C PRO A 118 -3.13 17.28 -10.19
N SER A 119 -2.45 18.41 -10.36
CA SER A 119 -1.12 18.50 -10.99
C SER A 119 -0.05 19.12 -10.09
N GLN A 120 -0.40 19.42 -8.84
CA GLN A 120 0.44 20.13 -7.88
C GLN A 120 1.00 19.20 -6.79
N GLN A 121 1.94 19.76 -6.02
CA GLN A 121 2.41 19.22 -4.74
C GLN A 121 1.58 19.81 -3.61
N TYR A 122 1.67 19.22 -2.42
CA TYR A 122 0.91 19.70 -1.26
C TYR A 122 1.82 19.95 -0.07
N LEU A 123 1.60 21.07 0.61
CA LEU A 123 2.35 21.45 1.80
C LEU A 123 1.71 20.95 3.09
N THR A 124 0.43 20.56 3.05
CA THR A 124 -0.30 20.04 4.21
C THR A 124 -1.17 18.84 3.84
N SER A 125 -1.39 17.95 4.80
CA SER A 125 -2.33 16.82 4.65
C SER A 125 -3.75 17.29 4.32
N THR A 126 -4.20 18.41 4.88
CA THR A 126 -5.52 19.00 4.57
C THR A 126 -5.69 19.36 3.09
N GLN A 127 -4.65 19.93 2.45
CA GLN A 127 -4.71 20.22 1.02
C GLN A 127 -4.77 18.91 0.20
N TRP A 128 -4.03 17.88 0.62
CA TRP A 128 -4.04 16.58 -0.04
C TRP A 128 -5.39 15.86 0.10
N TYR A 129 -5.96 15.80 1.31
CA TYR A 129 -7.29 15.24 1.55
C TYR A 129 -8.38 15.97 0.77
N SER A 130 -8.26 17.28 0.59
CA SER A 130 -9.20 18.05 -0.24
C SER A 130 -9.10 17.63 -1.72
N ALA A 131 -7.89 17.46 -2.25
CA ALA A 131 -7.70 16.97 -3.62
C ALA A 131 -8.20 15.53 -3.81
N MET A 132 -8.03 14.66 -2.81
CA MET A 132 -8.62 13.31 -2.84
C MET A 132 -10.16 13.36 -2.83
N ALA A 133 -10.76 14.25 -2.05
CA ALA A 133 -12.21 14.44 -2.04
C ALA A 133 -12.74 14.88 -3.42
N ASP A 134 -12.03 15.79 -4.10
CA ASP A 134 -12.38 16.22 -5.46
C ASP A 134 -12.23 15.09 -6.48
N MET A 135 -11.20 14.26 -6.35
CA MET A 135 -11.03 13.05 -7.17
C MET A 135 -12.17 12.04 -6.95
N HIS A 136 -12.58 11.80 -5.71
CA HIS A 136 -13.70 10.91 -5.41
C HIS A 136 -15.04 11.41 -5.98
N LEU A 137 -15.29 12.72 -5.95
CA LEU A 137 -16.47 13.31 -6.57
C LEU A 137 -16.39 13.30 -8.10
N SER A 138 -15.20 13.46 -8.66
CA SER A 138 -14.98 13.30 -10.10
C SER A 138 -15.35 11.88 -10.54
N GLN A 139 -14.98 10.86 -9.76
CA GLN A 139 -15.42 9.49 -10.05
C GLN A 139 -16.94 9.38 -10.20
N VAL A 140 -17.71 9.86 -9.22
CA VAL A 140 -19.18 9.81 -9.25
C VAL A 140 -19.76 10.60 -10.42
N THR A 141 -19.11 11.70 -10.80
CA THR A 141 -19.58 12.56 -11.88
C THR A 141 -19.35 11.94 -13.27
N PHE A 142 -18.22 11.27 -13.46
CA PHE A 142 -17.79 10.81 -14.78
C PHE A 142 -18.02 9.31 -15.03
N GLN A 143 -17.93 8.46 -14.00
CA GLN A 143 -18.09 7.02 -14.15
C GLN A 143 -19.56 6.66 -14.45
N ARG A 144 -19.83 6.25 -15.70
CA ARG A 144 -21.20 5.96 -16.15
C ARG A 144 -21.60 4.49 -15.98
N ASN A 145 -20.67 3.58 -16.24
CA ASN A 145 -20.92 2.15 -16.24
C ASN A 145 -20.41 1.53 -14.94
N ASP A 146 -21.14 0.54 -14.43
CA ASP A 146 -20.77 -0.27 -13.26
C ASP A 146 -20.39 0.57 -12.02
N ALA A 147 -20.90 1.80 -11.95
CA ALA A 147 -20.61 2.74 -10.87
C ALA A 147 -21.57 2.54 -9.69
N ILE A 148 -22.81 2.14 -10.00
CA ILE A 148 -23.95 2.10 -9.09
C ILE A 148 -24.73 0.81 -9.35
N GLU A 149 -25.11 0.10 -8.30
CA GLU A 149 -25.96 -1.10 -8.36
C GLU A 149 -27.46 -0.73 -8.34
N ASP A 150 -27.86 0.14 -7.42
CA ASP A 150 -29.22 0.65 -7.26
C ASP A 150 -29.27 2.07 -6.65
N GLU A 151 -30.46 2.58 -6.37
CA GLU A 151 -30.64 3.94 -5.81
C GLU A 151 -30.01 4.10 -4.41
N ASP A 152 -30.07 3.06 -3.59
CA ASP A 152 -29.55 3.11 -2.23
C ASP A 152 -28.02 3.12 -2.26
N ASP A 153 -27.41 2.28 -3.08
CA ASP A 153 -25.97 2.30 -3.35
C ASP A 153 -25.50 3.66 -3.90
N ALA A 154 -26.26 4.27 -4.82
CA ALA A 154 -25.99 5.62 -5.32
C ALA A 154 -25.96 6.66 -4.18
N ARG A 155 -26.98 6.60 -3.32
CA ARG A 155 -27.14 7.54 -2.21
C ARG A 155 -26.02 7.37 -1.20
N ASP A 156 -25.69 6.15 -0.83
CA ASP A 156 -24.63 5.83 0.13
C ASP A 156 -23.26 6.27 -0.39
N LYS A 157 -22.93 5.93 -1.64
CA LYS A 157 -21.68 6.35 -2.30
C LYS A 157 -21.55 7.86 -2.38
N PHE A 158 -22.65 8.57 -2.67
CA PHE A 158 -22.65 10.03 -2.74
C PHE A 158 -22.49 10.66 -1.35
N VAL A 159 -23.29 10.21 -0.36
CA VAL A 159 -23.25 10.71 1.01
C VAL A 159 -21.87 10.48 1.62
N ALA A 160 -21.29 9.29 1.48
CA ALA A 160 -19.95 8.98 1.98
C ALA A 160 -18.89 9.95 1.45
N ARG A 161 -18.90 10.25 0.14
CA ARG A 161 -17.96 11.20 -0.49
C ARG A 161 -18.21 12.64 -0.05
N GLN A 162 -19.47 13.03 0.16
CA GLN A 162 -19.80 14.35 0.72
C GLN A 162 -19.34 14.50 2.16
N LEU A 163 -19.51 13.46 2.98
CA LEU A 163 -19.01 13.42 4.35
C LEU A 163 -17.48 13.51 4.38
N PHE A 164 -16.80 12.72 3.55
CA PHE A 164 -15.35 12.77 3.39
C PHE A 164 -14.88 14.19 3.01
N ARG A 165 -15.48 14.80 1.97
CA ARG A 165 -15.17 16.17 1.56
C ARG A 165 -15.37 17.18 2.70
N ARG A 166 -16.45 17.05 3.46
CA ARG A 166 -16.74 17.94 4.60
C ARG A 166 -15.74 17.78 5.74
N LEU A 167 -15.26 16.57 6.00
CA LEU A 167 -14.21 16.31 6.99
C LEU A 167 -12.87 16.87 6.51
N ALA A 168 -12.51 16.63 5.24
CA ALA A 168 -11.31 17.17 4.60
C ALA A 168 -11.28 18.71 4.66
N SER A 169 -12.37 19.37 4.25
CA SER A 169 -12.46 20.83 4.23
C SER A 169 -12.41 21.47 5.62
N ARG A 170 -12.68 20.70 6.68
CA ARG A 170 -12.60 21.13 8.08
C ARG A 170 -11.28 20.74 8.75
N GLY A 171 -10.34 20.16 8.00
CA GLY A 171 -9.07 19.66 8.53
C GLY A 171 -9.21 18.43 9.43
N ARG A 172 -10.41 17.86 9.59
CA ARG A 172 -10.68 16.79 10.56
C ARG A 172 -10.09 15.43 10.18
N LEU A 173 -9.65 15.27 8.94
CA LEU A 173 -8.93 14.08 8.48
C LEU A 173 -7.42 14.16 8.77
N ALA A 174 -6.91 15.35 9.09
CA ALA A 174 -5.50 15.57 9.44
C ALA A 174 -5.27 15.73 10.95
N THR A 175 -6.35 15.78 11.75
CA THR A 175 -6.27 15.98 13.21
C THR A 175 -6.19 14.65 13.95
N GLY A 176 -5.38 14.60 15.02
CA GLY A 176 -5.25 13.43 15.91
C GLY A 176 -3.85 12.80 15.97
N PHE A 177 -2.95 13.24 15.08
CA PHE A 177 -1.57 12.73 14.97
C PHE A 177 -0.51 13.83 15.15
N GLU A 178 -0.91 14.99 15.67
CA GLU A 178 0.03 16.06 16.03
C GLU A 178 0.85 15.63 17.25
N PRO A 179 2.18 15.86 17.26
CA PRO A 179 3.00 15.51 18.40
C PRO A 179 2.59 16.30 19.65
N GLU A 180 2.48 15.62 20.80
CA GLU A 180 2.06 16.21 22.09
C GLU A 180 2.93 17.39 22.55
N ASN A 181 4.16 17.48 22.03
CA ASN A 181 5.08 18.58 22.29
C ASN A 181 5.08 19.51 21.07
N GLY A 182 4.29 20.58 21.13
CA GLY A 182 4.11 21.59 20.08
C GLY A 182 5.35 22.41 19.71
N GLY A 183 6.46 21.74 19.38
CA GLY A 183 7.57 22.33 18.64
C GLY A 183 7.28 22.30 17.14
N ASP A 184 7.87 23.25 16.41
CA ASP A 184 7.80 23.48 14.95
C ASP A 184 8.29 22.29 14.07
N ASN A 185 7.92 21.05 14.38
CA ASN A 185 8.02 19.92 13.45
C ASN A 185 6.77 19.90 12.55
N GLU A 186 6.50 21.01 11.85
CA GLU A 186 5.47 21.13 10.82
C GLU A 186 5.58 19.95 9.83
N THR A 187 4.77 18.91 10.04
CA THR A 187 4.41 17.84 9.11
C THR A 187 5.56 17.20 8.32
N THR A 188 6.30 16.27 8.92
CA THR A 188 7.16 15.37 8.12
C THR A 188 6.31 14.33 7.41
N PHE A 189 6.32 14.39 6.08
CA PHE A 189 5.65 13.40 5.22
C PHE A 189 6.55 12.19 4.98
N ARG A 190 5.95 11.04 4.65
CA ARG A 190 6.64 9.74 4.53
C ARG A 190 6.54 9.17 3.13
N LEU A 191 7.54 8.38 2.73
CA LEU A 191 7.45 7.63 1.48
C LEU A 191 6.45 6.49 1.65
N TYR A 192 5.45 6.44 0.79
CA TYR A 192 4.38 5.46 0.78
C TYR A 192 4.20 4.89 -0.62
N SER A 193 3.85 3.61 -0.70
CA SER A 193 3.59 2.90 -1.95
C SER A 193 2.30 2.10 -1.80
N GLU A 194 1.31 2.40 -2.64
CA GLU A 194 -0.01 1.75 -2.64
C GLU A 194 0.06 0.27 -3.01
N ASP A 195 1.09 -0.13 -3.77
CA ASP A 195 1.31 -1.52 -4.18
C ASP A 195 2.47 -2.20 -3.41
N LEU A 196 2.96 -1.62 -2.30
CA LEU A 196 3.97 -2.32 -1.48
C LEU A 196 3.35 -3.51 -0.78
N ARG A 197 3.65 -4.70 -1.30
CA ARG A 197 3.13 -5.97 -0.78
C ARG A 197 4.06 -7.14 -1.12
N PRO A 198 3.87 -8.34 -0.54
CA PRO A 198 4.79 -9.47 -0.70
C PRO A 198 5.03 -9.91 -2.15
N SER A 199 4.10 -9.64 -3.08
CA SER A 199 4.29 -9.92 -4.51
C SER A 199 5.44 -9.15 -5.16
N ASN A 200 5.80 -8.01 -4.56
CA ASN A 200 6.81 -7.08 -5.06
C ASN A 200 8.13 -7.24 -4.29
N VAL A 201 8.24 -8.28 -3.45
CA VAL A 201 9.44 -8.57 -2.65
C VAL A 201 10.07 -9.88 -3.10
N LEU A 202 11.35 -9.81 -3.43
CA LEU A 202 12.15 -10.94 -3.83
C LEU A 202 12.79 -11.57 -2.61
N ILE A 203 12.72 -12.90 -2.53
CA ILE A 203 13.35 -13.69 -1.46
C ILE A 203 14.24 -14.77 -2.05
N ASP A 204 15.33 -15.10 -1.34
CA ASP A 204 16.21 -16.23 -1.67
C ASP A 204 15.64 -17.58 -1.17
N LYS A 205 16.44 -18.65 -1.37
CA LYS A 205 16.12 -20.01 -0.93
C LYS A 205 15.97 -20.16 0.60
N ASP A 206 16.56 -19.25 1.37
CA ASP A 206 16.52 -19.22 2.83
C ASP A 206 15.39 -18.28 3.32
N LEU A 207 14.47 -17.93 2.41
CA LEU A 207 13.33 -17.03 2.61
C LEU A 207 13.74 -15.59 2.98
N ARG A 208 14.99 -15.18 2.72
CA ARG A 208 15.48 -13.85 3.07
C ARG A 208 15.22 -12.86 1.95
N VAL A 209 14.80 -11.65 2.29
CA VAL A 209 14.60 -10.56 1.35
C VAL A 209 15.92 -10.19 0.69
N VAL A 210 15.94 -10.23 -0.64
CA VAL A 210 17.08 -9.84 -1.48
C VAL A 210 16.82 -8.59 -2.32
N GLY A 211 15.55 -8.16 -2.41
CA GLY A 211 15.19 -6.93 -3.11
C GLY A 211 13.70 -6.63 -3.02
N VAL A 212 13.37 -5.34 -3.16
CA VAL A 212 12.01 -4.87 -3.35
C VAL A 212 11.96 -4.22 -4.73
N ILE A 213 11.00 -4.67 -5.53
CA ILE A 213 10.80 -4.24 -6.92
C ILE A 213 9.45 -3.54 -7.03
N ASP A 214 9.13 -3.09 -8.25
CA ASP A 214 7.80 -2.57 -8.58
C ASP A 214 7.39 -1.41 -7.66
N TRP A 215 8.18 -0.32 -7.73
CA TRP A 215 7.97 0.91 -6.98
C TRP A 215 6.94 1.84 -7.65
N GLU A 216 6.10 1.30 -8.53
CA GLU A 216 5.00 2.04 -9.13
C GLU A 216 4.06 2.59 -8.05
N PHE A 217 3.45 3.74 -8.33
CA PHE A 217 2.57 4.46 -7.39
C PHE A 217 3.21 4.80 -6.04
N THR A 218 4.55 4.88 -5.99
CA THR A 218 5.26 5.40 -4.81
C THR A 218 5.24 6.92 -4.82
N TYR A 219 4.82 7.52 -3.70
CA TYR A 219 4.81 8.96 -3.49
C TYR A 219 5.03 9.30 -2.02
N VAL A 220 5.33 10.55 -1.76
CA VAL A 220 5.41 11.09 -0.41
C VAL A 220 4.00 11.49 0.04
N ALA A 221 3.53 10.91 1.13
CA ALA A 221 2.18 10.99 1.65
C ALA A 221 2.15 11.49 3.11
N PRO A 222 0.97 11.87 3.65
CA PRO A 222 0.77 12.00 5.10
C PRO A 222 1.33 10.80 5.86
N ALA A 223 1.95 11.02 7.02
CA ALA A 223 2.63 9.96 7.76
C ALA A 223 1.67 8.82 8.17
N GLU A 224 0.41 9.18 8.39
CA GLU A 224 -0.71 8.30 8.72
C GLU A 224 -0.87 7.16 7.72
N PHE A 225 -0.56 7.37 6.43
CA PHE A 225 -0.66 6.32 5.40
C PHE A 225 0.37 5.21 5.61
N SER A 226 1.50 5.55 6.21
CA SER A 226 2.51 4.56 6.62
C SER A 226 2.12 3.84 7.92
N PHE A 227 1.06 4.31 8.59
CA PHE A 227 0.52 3.76 9.83
C PHE A 227 -0.72 2.88 9.62
N ASP A 228 -1.17 2.71 8.38
CA ASP A 228 -2.35 1.90 8.11
C ASP A 228 -2.01 0.39 8.16
N PRO A 229 -2.83 -0.43 8.84
CA PRO A 229 -2.75 -1.90 8.80
C PRO A 229 -2.59 -2.42 7.37
N PRO A 230 -1.54 -3.21 7.06
CA PRO A 230 -1.32 -3.67 5.70
C PRO A 230 -2.46 -4.58 5.24
N TRP A 231 -3.22 -4.16 4.23
CA TRP A 231 -4.34 -4.94 3.70
C TRP A 231 -3.93 -6.34 3.19
N TRP A 232 -2.66 -6.49 2.80
CA TRP A 232 -2.12 -7.70 2.17
C TRP A 232 -1.73 -8.82 3.14
N LEU A 233 -2.02 -8.72 4.45
CA LEU A 233 -1.75 -9.81 5.40
C LEU A 233 -2.43 -11.14 5.01
N LEU A 234 -3.56 -11.07 4.30
CA LEU A 234 -4.23 -12.23 3.71
C LEU A 234 -3.96 -12.38 2.21
N LEU A 235 -3.11 -11.54 1.62
CA LEU A 235 -2.73 -11.57 0.20
C LEU A 235 -3.92 -11.44 -0.78
N LYS A 236 -5.10 -11.10 -0.25
CA LYS A 236 -6.37 -10.97 -0.97
C LYS A 236 -7.19 -9.84 -0.34
N SER A 237 -7.70 -8.94 -1.17
CA SER A 237 -8.52 -7.82 -0.70
C SER A 237 -9.90 -8.33 -0.22
N PRO A 238 -10.56 -7.60 0.70
CA PRO A 238 -11.88 -7.96 1.22
C PRO A 238 -12.95 -8.08 0.13
N GLU A 239 -12.85 -7.28 -0.94
CA GLU A 239 -13.76 -7.28 -2.08
C GLU A 239 -13.84 -8.63 -2.80
N TYR A 240 -12.75 -9.42 -2.76
CA TYR A 240 -12.69 -10.73 -3.39
C TYR A 240 -12.76 -11.88 -2.38
N TRP A 241 -13.01 -11.60 -1.10
CA TRP A 241 -13.08 -12.62 -0.06
C TRP A 241 -14.41 -13.37 -0.08
N PRO A 242 -14.42 -14.72 -0.04
CA PRO A 242 -15.66 -15.48 0.03
C PRO A 242 -16.46 -15.10 1.29
N GLY A 243 -17.72 -14.68 1.10
CA GLY A 243 -18.57 -14.19 2.19
C GLY A 243 -18.38 -12.72 2.54
N GLY A 244 -17.52 -11.99 1.82
CA GLY A 244 -17.35 -10.55 1.91
C GLY A 244 -16.53 -10.10 3.12
N TYR A 245 -16.82 -8.89 3.60
CA TYR A 245 -16.01 -8.18 4.59
C TYR A 245 -15.97 -8.85 5.97
N VAL A 246 -17.10 -9.36 6.48
CA VAL A 246 -17.14 -9.92 7.84
C VAL A 246 -16.24 -11.17 7.97
N PRO A 247 -16.36 -12.20 7.11
CA PRO A 247 -15.44 -13.34 7.16
C PRO A 247 -13.99 -12.97 6.82
N TRP A 248 -13.76 -11.89 6.06
CA TRP A 248 -12.42 -11.38 5.82
C TRP A 248 -11.80 -10.84 7.11
N MET A 249 -12.54 -10.03 7.87
CA MET A 249 -12.09 -9.49 9.15
C MET A 249 -11.78 -10.59 10.17
N GLU A 250 -12.63 -11.62 10.28
CA GLU A 250 -12.41 -12.77 11.16
C GLU A 250 -11.08 -13.49 10.83
N ALA A 251 -10.73 -13.59 9.55
CA ALA A 251 -9.45 -14.17 9.12
C ALA A 251 -8.27 -13.19 9.27
N TYR A 252 -8.53 -11.89 9.13
CA TYR A 252 -7.51 -10.83 9.11
C TYR A 252 -7.01 -10.51 10.50
N GLU A 253 -7.90 -10.40 11.49
CA GLU A 253 -7.58 -9.97 12.85
C GLU A 253 -6.49 -10.81 13.52
N PRO A 254 -6.50 -12.16 13.47
CA PRO A 254 -5.40 -12.97 14.00
C PRO A 254 -4.05 -12.66 13.32
N ARG A 255 -4.07 -12.41 12.00
CA ARG A 255 -2.85 -12.09 11.24
C ARG A 255 -2.35 -10.69 11.50
N LEU A 256 -3.24 -9.74 11.74
CA LEU A 256 -2.90 -8.40 12.22
C LEU A 256 -2.20 -8.48 13.57
N ASN A 257 -2.73 -9.24 14.52
CA ASN A 257 -2.12 -9.41 15.84
C ASN A 257 -0.71 -10.03 15.75
N THR A 258 -0.51 -11.07 14.93
CA THR A 258 0.83 -11.62 14.67
C THR A 258 1.76 -10.55 14.08
N PHE A 259 1.30 -9.77 13.10
CA PHE A 259 2.10 -8.74 12.46
C PHE A 259 2.49 -7.62 13.41
N LEU A 260 1.53 -7.10 14.20
CA LEU A 260 1.77 -6.05 15.20
C LEU A 260 2.80 -6.48 16.24
N GLY A 261 2.69 -7.70 16.77
CA GLY A 261 3.67 -8.21 17.74
C GLY A 261 5.08 -8.35 17.16
N VAL A 262 5.20 -8.64 15.85
CA VAL A 262 6.49 -8.66 15.16
C VAL A 262 7.01 -7.25 14.87
N LEU A 263 6.12 -6.32 14.48
CA LEU A 263 6.45 -4.93 14.21
C LEU A 263 6.99 -4.24 15.48
N GLU A 264 6.34 -4.43 16.63
CA GLU A 264 6.80 -3.93 17.94
C GLU A 264 8.22 -4.42 18.26
N GLN A 265 8.48 -5.72 18.08
CA GLN A 265 9.82 -6.28 18.32
C GLN A 265 10.90 -5.67 17.42
N GLU A 266 10.59 -5.39 16.15
CA GLU A 266 11.55 -4.78 15.23
C GLU A 266 11.75 -3.29 15.50
N GLU A 267 10.70 -2.59 15.91
CA GLU A 267 10.76 -1.20 16.35
C GLU A 267 11.65 -1.08 17.60
N ASP A 268 11.46 -1.92 18.61
CA ASP A 268 12.29 -1.94 19.82
C ASP A 268 13.76 -2.23 19.51
N LYS A 269 14.05 -3.19 18.64
CA LYS A 269 15.42 -3.45 18.17
C LYS A 269 16.02 -2.22 17.49
N MET A 270 15.23 -1.53 16.68
CA MET A 270 15.67 -0.34 15.96
C MET A 270 15.95 0.84 16.91
N ARG A 271 15.11 1.03 17.94
CA ARG A 271 15.31 2.00 19.02
C ARG A 271 16.60 1.71 19.79
N ASN A 272 16.77 0.46 20.24
CA ASN A 272 17.92 0.03 21.02
C ASN A 272 19.23 0.06 20.24
N ALA A 273 19.20 -0.20 18.93
CA ALA A 273 20.39 -0.14 18.07
C ALA A 273 20.83 1.30 17.74
N LYS A 274 19.91 2.29 17.80
CA LYS A 274 20.20 3.68 17.40
C LYS A 274 20.38 4.66 18.55
N GLY A 275 19.93 4.36 19.77
CA GLY A 275 19.93 5.34 20.88
C GLY A 275 19.17 6.64 20.59
N ILE A 276 18.47 6.71 19.45
CA ILE A 276 17.76 7.88 18.92
C ILE A 276 16.62 7.35 18.03
N LEU A 277 15.46 7.14 18.64
CA LEU A 277 14.18 7.41 17.99
C LEU A 277 13.37 8.20 19.03
N PRO A 278 12.88 9.40 18.70
CA PRO A 278 11.99 10.15 19.59
C PRO A 278 10.77 9.32 20.02
N ASP A 279 10.11 9.69 21.12
CA ASP A 279 8.89 9.02 21.60
C ASP A 279 7.67 9.11 20.62
N GLN A 280 7.84 9.78 19.48
CA GLN A 280 6.82 9.98 18.42
C GLN A 280 6.67 8.79 17.45
N TRP A 281 7.41 7.70 17.66
CA TRP A 281 7.46 6.54 16.77
C TRP A 281 6.86 5.32 17.45
N SER A 282 5.71 5.44 18.10
CA SER A 282 5.13 4.37 18.91
C SER A 282 3.92 3.76 18.21
N ILE A 283 3.89 2.42 18.12
CA ILE A 283 2.73 1.62 17.70
C ILE A 283 1.47 1.92 18.51
N GLN A 284 1.55 2.64 19.64
CA GLN A 284 0.38 3.21 20.29
C GLN A 284 -0.49 4.07 19.35
N GLN A 285 0.08 4.65 18.28
CA GLN A 285 -0.68 5.37 17.25
C GLN A 285 -1.46 4.46 16.28
N TRP A 286 -1.11 3.17 16.20
CA TRP A 286 -1.82 2.15 15.41
C TRP A 286 -2.96 1.47 16.18
N LEU A 287 -2.94 1.57 17.51
CA LEU A 287 -3.89 0.92 18.43
C LEU A 287 -5.05 1.84 18.86
N GLY A 288 -5.09 3.07 18.36
CA GLY A 288 -6.06 4.12 18.72
C GLY A 288 -7.28 4.20 17.82
#